data_AF-A0A838IP82-F1
#
_entry.id   AF-A0A838IP82-F1
#
_cell.length_a   1.000
_cell.length_b   1.000
_cell.length_c   1.000
_cell.angle_alpha   90.00
_cell.angle_beta   90.00
_cell.angle_gamma   90.00
#
_symmetry.space_group_name_H-M   'P 1'
#
loop_
_entity.id
_entity.type
_entity.pdbx_description
1 polymer ?
#
loop_
_entity_poly.entity_id
_entity_poly.type
_entity_poly.pdbx_seq_one_letter_code
_entity_poly.pdbx_strand_id
1 'polypeptide(L)' 'MSVLYFLVPLALMLALGAVAAFYWAVRRGQFDDLDTPAVRILLDDDN' A
#
# COMPACT_ATOMS: atom_id res chain seq x y z
N MET A 1 0.69 13.14 -30.23
CA MET A 1 0.95 11.70 -30.40
C MET A 1 2.27 11.24 -29.78
N SER A 2 3.31 12.08 -29.72
CA SER A 2 4.59 11.75 -29.05
C SER A 2 4.50 11.53 -27.54
N VAL A 3 3.63 12.26 -26.84
CA VAL A 3 3.47 12.17 -25.38
C VAL A 3 2.99 10.79 -24.90
N LEU A 4 2.26 10.06 -25.75
CA LEU A 4 1.76 8.72 -25.42
C LEU A 4 2.91 7.72 -25.23
N TYR A 5 4.03 7.89 -25.95
CA TYR A 5 5.22 7.05 -25.77
C TYR A 5 5.88 7.21 -24.41
N PHE A 6 5.63 8.32 -23.71
CA PHE A 6 6.09 8.55 -22.35
C PHE A 6 5.04 8.13 -21.31
N LEU A 7 3.77 8.50 -21.54
CA LEU A 7 2.69 8.24 -20.60
C LEU A 7 2.36 6.75 -20.48
N VAL A 8 2.42 5.98 -21.56
CA VAL A 8 2.09 4.55 -21.53
C VAL A 8 3.09 3.77 -20.65
N PRO A 9 4.42 3.87 -20.84
CA PRO A 9 5.38 3.24 -19.94
C PRO A 9 5.27 3.72 -18.49
N LEU A 10 5.03 5.02 -18.27
CA LEU A 10 4.87 5.57 -16.93
C LEU A 10 3.64 4.97 -16.24
N ALA A 11 2.50 4.87 -16.93
CA ALA A 11 1.30 4.26 -16.40
C ALA A 11 1.51 2.77 -16.07
N LEU A 12 2.23 2.03 -16.92
CA LEU A 12 2.60 0.64 -16.66
C LEU A 12 3.51 0.50 -15.42
N MET A 13 4.49 1.38 -15.26
CA MET A 13 5.35 1.39 -14.06
C MET A 13 4.54 1.67 -12.80
N LEU A 14 3.62 2.63 -12.84
CA LEU A 14 2.74 2.94 -11.70
C LEU A 14 1.82 1.77 -11.37
N ALA A 15 1.23 1.11 -12.38
CA ALA A 15 0.38 -0.06 -12.19
C ALA A 15 1.17 -1.23 -11.57
N LEU A 16 2.37 -1.51 -12.07
CA LEU A 16 3.25 -2.52 -11.49
C LEU A 16 3.67 -2.17 -10.07
N GLY A 17 3.97 -0.90 -9.80
CA GLY A 17 4.28 -0.40 -8.45
C GLY A 17 3.12 -0.61 -7.48
N ALA A 18 1.89 -0.34 -7.91
CA ALA A 18 0.69 -0.57 -7.10
C ALA A 18 0.49 -2.06 -6.79
N VAL A 19 0.65 -2.95 -7.79
CA VAL A 19 0.55 -4.40 -7.60
C VAL A 19 1.65 -4.92 -6.65
N ALA A 20 2.89 -4.44 -6.82
CA ALA A 20 4.01 -4.84 -5.96
C ALA A 20 3.81 -4.37 -4.51
N ALA A 21 3.37 -3.12 -4.32
CA ALA A 21 3.04 -2.59 -3.00
C ALA A 21 1.90 -3.37 -2.34
N PHE A 22 0.85 -3.69 -3.09
CA PHE A 22 -0.26 -4.49 -2.61
C PHE A 22 0.18 -5.91 -2.20
N TYR A 23 0.94 -6.59 -3.05
CA TYR A 23 1.49 -7.91 -2.75
C TYR A 23 2.37 -7.90 -1.49
N TRP A 24 3.21 -6.87 -1.33
CA TRP A 24 4.03 -6.69 -0.14
C TRP A 24 3.19 -6.46 1.12
N ALA A 25 2.14 -5.64 1.05
CA ALA A 25 1.24 -5.35 2.17
C ALA A 25 0.48 -6.60 2.64
N VAL A 26 -0.03 -7.40 1.70
CA VAL A 26 -0.67 -8.70 1.99
C VAL A 26 0.33 -9.66 2.62
N ARG A 27 1.55 -9.78 2.07
CA ARG A 27 2.57 -10.68 2.63
C ARG A 27 3.04 -10.29 4.03
N ARG A 28 2.97 -9.00 4.38
CA ARG A 28 3.25 -8.51 5.73
C ARG A 28 2.07 -8.66 6.70
N GLY A 29 0.93 -9.20 6.26
CA GLY A 29 -0.25 -9.36 7.09
C GLY A 29 -0.88 -8.03 7.50
N GLN A 30 -0.63 -6.93 6.77
CA GLN A 30 -1.17 -5.61 7.14
C GLN A 30 -2.70 -5.60 7.20
N PHE A 31 -3.34 -6.43 6.38
CA PHE A 31 -4.80 -6.53 6.32
C PHE A 31 -5.38 -7.55 7.31
N ASP A 32 -4.55 -8.30 8.02
CA ASP A 32 -4.99 -9.28 9.02
C ASP A 32 -5.27 -8.61 10.37
N ASP A 33 -4.66 -7.46 10.62
CA ASP A 33 -4.82 -6.68 11.85
C ASP A 33 -5.76 -5.49 11.64
N LEU A 34 -7.06 -5.73 11.83
CA LEU A 34 -8.10 -4.70 11.76
C LEU A 34 -8.51 -4.17 13.14
N ASP A 35 -8.14 -4.86 14.21
CA ASP A 35 -8.63 -4.62 15.57
C ASP A 35 -7.65 -3.77 16.39
N THR A 36 -6.35 -4.06 16.31
CA THR A 36 -5.31 -3.37 17.10
C THR A 36 -5.30 -1.86 16.89
N PRO A 37 -5.51 -1.30 15.68
CA PRO A 37 -5.54 0.15 15.48
C PRO A 37 -6.60 0.88 16.32
N ALA A 38 -7.76 0.25 16.56
CA ALA A 38 -8.88 0.88 17.27
C ALA A 38 -8.66 0.94 18.79
N VAL A 39 -8.02 -0.08 19.36
CA VAL A 39 -7.71 -0.17 20.80
C VAL A 39 -6.35 0.40 21.17
N ARG A 40 -5.45 0.64 20.20
CA ARG A 40 -4.12 1.23 20.44
C ARG A 40 -4.20 2.54 21.25
N ILE A 41 -5.15 3.42 20.95
CA ILE A 41 -5.30 4.70 21.67
C ILE A 41 -5.64 4.52 23.15
N LEU A 42 -6.26 3.40 23.52
CA LEU A 42 -6.61 3.07 24.91
C LEU A 42 -5.44 2.40 25.65
N LEU A 43 -4.48 1.86 24.91
CA LEU A 43 -3.32 1.13 25.42
C LEU A 43 -2.03 1.98 25.38
N ASP A 44 -2.06 3.16 24.74
CA ASP A 44 -0.92 4.09 24.64
C ASP A 44 -0.58 4.80 25.97
N ASP A 45 -1.44 4.67 26.99
CA ASP A 45 -1.28 5.33 28.32
C ASP A 45 -0.49 4.49 29.37
N ASP A 46 -0.01 3.29 29.03
CA ASP A 46 0.70 2.41 29.99
C ASP A 46 2.24 2.63 30.06
N ASN A 47 2.72 3.88 29.90
CA ASN A 47 4.12 4.27 30.19
C ASN A 47 4.21 5.41 31.22
#